data_AF-K1RVL6-F1
#
_entry.id   AF-K1RVL6-F1
#
_cell.length_a   1.000
_cell.length_b   1.000
_cell.length_c   1.000
_cell.angle_alpha   90.00
_cell.angle_beta   90.00
_cell.angle_gamma   90.00
#
_symmetry.space_group_name_H-M   'P 1'
#
loop_
_entity.id
_entity.type
_entity.pdbx_description
1 polymer ?
#
loop_
_entity_poly.entity_id
_entity_poly.type
_entity_poly.pdbx_seq_one_letter_code
_entity_poly.pdbx_strand_id
1 'polypeptide(L)'
;LTYGDYVITEAGFGADLGAEKFFNIKCRKAGLSPKLTVIVATAQSLKLHGGVPEAQIKEPNKEGLIRGFANLDKHIENMKTSASR
;
A
#
# COMPACT_ATOMS: atom_id res chain seq x y z
N LEU A 1 -4.21 19.59 11.56
CA LEU A 1 -3.36 18.81 12.49
C LEU A 1 -3.37 19.49 13.86
N THR A 2 -4.52 19.96 14.33
CA THR A 2 -4.58 21.04 15.35
C THR A 2 -5.20 20.59 16.67
N TYR A 3 -5.81 19.41 16.70
CA TYR A 3 -6.65 18.95 17.82
C TYR A 3 -6.28 17.55 18.32
N GLY A 4 -5.21 16.95 17.81
CA GLY A 4 -4.77 15.62 18.23
C GLY A 4 -3.30 15.41 17.90
N ASP A 5 -2.67 14.53 18.68
CA ASP A 5 -1.24 14.23 18.58
C ASP A 5 -0.90 13.44 17.30
N TYR A 6 -1.85 12.62 16.83
CA TYR A 6 -1.73 11.83 15.62
C TYR A 6 -2.98 11.97 14.76
N VAL A 7 -2.78 12.07 13.44
CA VAL A 7 -3.86 12.00 12.45
C VAL A 7 -3.54 10.86 11.49
N ILE A 8 -4.42 9.87 11.48
CA ILE A 8 -4.38 8.75 10.54
C ILE A 8 -5.38 9.07 9.43
N THR A 9 -4.94 8.94 8.18
CA THR A 9 -5.78 9.14 7.00
C THR A 9 -5.41 8.11 5.96
N GLU A 10 -6.37 7.79 5.08
CA GLU A 10 -6.19 6.85 4.00
C GLU A 10 -6.37 7.52 2.63
N ALA A 11 -5.87 6.87 1.59
CA ALA A 11 -6.14 7.19 0.22
C ALA A 11 -6.79 5.97 -0.44
N GLY A 12 -7.88 6.19 -1.19
CA GLY A 12 -8.54 5.11 -1.92
C GLY A 12 -7.67 4.57 -3.06
N PHE A 13 -7.94 3.34 -3.49
CA PHE A 13 -7.13 2.52 -4.40
C PHE A 13 -5.81 2.03 -3.78
N GLY A 14 -5.15 1.11 -4.48
CA GLY A 14 -3.81 0.63 -4.13
C GLY A 14 -2.80 1.78 -4.03
N ALA A 15 -1.67 1.51 -3.38
CA ALA A 15 -0.64 2.53 -3.12
C ALA A 15 0.02 3.07 -4.41
N ASP A 16 -0.17 2.40 -5.55
CA ASP A 16 0.25 2.84 -6.86
C ASP A 16 -0.51 4.08 -7.36
N LEU A 17 -1.81 4.20 -7.07
CA LEU A 17 -2.63 5.32 -7.53
C LEU A 17 -3.04 6.25 -6.38
N GLY A 18 -3.52 5.69 -5.27
CA GLY A 18 -4.04 6.46 -4.16
C GLY A 18 -2.96 7.24 -3.45
N ALA A 19 -1.89 6.55 -3.05
CA ALA A 19 -0.80 7.16 -2.32
C ALA A 19 0.04 8.10 -3.20
N GLU A 20 0.28 7.77 -4.48
CA GLU A 20 0.97 8.66 -5.42
C GLU A 20 0.27 10.02 -5.54
N LYS A 21 -1.05 10.02 -5.75
CA LYS A 21 -1.86 11.26 -5.77
C LYS A 21 -1.87 11.97 -4.41
N PHE A 22 -1.92 11.23 -3.31
CA PHE A 22 -1.88 11.81 -1.96
C PHE A 22 -0.57 12.56 -1.71
N PHE A 23 0.58 11.98 -2.06
CA PHE A 23 1.88 12.64 -1.92
C PHE A 23 2.07 13.78 -2.93
N ASN A 24 1.85 13.52 -4.22
CA ASN A 24 2.21 14.48 -5.28
C ASN A 24 1.22 15.63 -5.44
N ILE A 25 -0.04 15.47 -5.03
CA ILE A 25 -1.08 16.50 -5.18
C ILE A 25 -1.49 17.06 -3.81
N LYS A 26 -2.05 16.22 -2.93
CA LYS A 26 -2.63 16.70 -1.66
C LYS A 26 -1.56 17.23 -0.72
N CYS A 27 -0.50 16.45 -0.45
CA CYS A 27 0.58 16.86 0.44
C CYS A 27 1.31 18.09 -0.08
N ARG A 28 1.64 18.11 -1.38
CA ARG A 28 2.29 19.26 -2.02
C ARG A 28 1.44 20.54 -1.95
N LYS A 29 0.15 20.48 -2.26
CA LYS A 29 -0.74 21.65 -2.21
C LYS A 29 -1.04 22.12 -0.79
N ALA A 30 -1.12 21.20 0.17
CA ALA A 30 -1.49 21.50 1.55
C ALA A 30 -0.27 21.69 2.49
N GLY A 31 0.96 21.55 1.98
CA GLY A 31 2.19 21.63 2.79
C GLY A 31 2.30 20.54 3.85
N LEU A 32 1.73 19.35 3.60
CA LEU A 32 1.76 18.23 4.54
C LEU A 32 2.99 17.36 4.30
N SER A 33 3.59 16.86 5.38
CA SER A 33 4.70 15.90 5.35
C SER A 33 4.34 14.70 6.23
N PRO A 34 3.74 13.64 5.65
CA PRO A 34 3.44 12.41 6.37
C PRO A 34 4.70 11.81 7.00
N LYS A 35 4.61 11.40 8.27
CA LYS A 35 5.76 10.86 9.02
C LYS A 35 5.93 9.35 8.89
N LEU A 36 4.85 8.64 8.57
CA LEU A 36 4.81 7.19 8.39
C LEU A 36 3.77 6.86 7.33
N THR A 37 3.96 5.74 6.64
CA THR A 37 2.96 5.15 5.75
C THR A 37 2.75 3.70 6.15
N VAL A 38 1.48 3.29 6.20
CA VAL A 38 1.09 1.90 6.46
C VAL A 38 0.56 1.31 5.16
N ILE A 39 1.09 0.15 4.76
CA ILE A 39 0.58 -0.61 3.61
C ILE A 39 -0.18 -1.82 4.18
N VAL A 40 -1.45 -1.93 3.84
CA VAL A 40 -2.30 -3.06 4.25
C VAL A 40 -2.14 -4.19 3.22
N ALA A 41 -1.87 -5.39 3.69
CA ALA A 41 -1.78 -6.60 2.85
C ALA A 41 -2.47 -7.77 3.54
N THR A 42 -3.10 -8.65 2.76
CA THR A 42 -3.72 -9.89 3.26
C THR A 42 -3.11 -11.10 2.56
N ALA A 43 -3.03 -12.23 3.26
CA ALA A 43 -2.51 -13.46 2.67
C ALA A 43 -3.31 -13.92 1.45
N GLN A 44 -4.62 -13.64 1.41
CA GLN A 44 -5.50 -13.94 0.27
C GLN A 44 -5.17 -13.08 -0.95
N SER A 45 -5.01 -11.76 -0.77
CA SER A 45 -4.63 -10.85 -1.86
C SER A 45 -3.24 -11.17 -2.40
N LEU A 46 -2.27 -11.46 -1.52
CA LEU A 46 -0.94 -11.89 -1.97
C LEU A 46 -1.01 -13.20 -2.77
N LYS A 47 -1.78 -14.19 -2.34
CA LYS A 47 -2.00 -15.43 -3.12
C LYS A 47 -2.63 -15.14 -4.48
N LEU A 48 -3.62 -14.26 -4.55
CA LEU A 48 -4.24 -13.83 -5.81
C LEU A 48 -3.19 -13.19 -6.75
N HIS A 49 -2.37 -12.27 -6.25
CA HIS A 49 -1.27 -11.67 -7.01
C HIS A 49 -0.16 -12.65 -7.38
N GLY A 50 -0.02 -13.75 -6.63
CA GLY A 50 0.86 -14.88 -6.95
C GLY A 50 0.27 -15.89 -7.94
N GLY A 51 -0.89 -15.59 -8.54
CA GLY A 51 -1.56 -16.38 -9.57
C GLY A 51 -2.45 -17.51 -9.04
N VAL A 52 -2.76 -17.54 -7.74
CA VAL A 52 -3.73 -18.50 -7.18
C VAL A 52 -5.13 -18.07 -7.62
N PRO A 53 -5.96 -18.98 -8.19
CA PRO A 53 -7.33 -18.66 -8.55
C PRO A 53 -8.13 -18.15 -7.36
N GLU A 54 -9.00 -17.16 -7.57
CA GLU A 54 -9.81 -16.53 -6.51
C GLU A 54 -10.59 -17.56 -5.68
N ALA A 55 -11.16 -18.58 -6.33
CA ALA A 55 -11.88 -19.66 -5.66
C ALA A 55 -11.02 -20.47 -4.66
N GLN A 56 -9.69 -20.41 -4.76
CA GLN A 56 -8.75 -21.21 -3.97
C GLN A 56 -7.91 -20.36 -2.99
N ILE A 57 -8.06 -19.02 -2.97
CA ILE A 57 -7.21 -18.15 -2.14
C ILE A 57 -7.43 -18.34 -0.63
N LYS A 58 -8.47 -19.04 -0.20
CA LYS A 58 -8.69 -19.37 1.22
C LYS A 58 -7.85 -20.57 1.65
N GLU A 59 -7.47 -21.45 0.73
CA GLU A 59 -6.70 -22.65 1.03
C GLU A 59 -5.22 -22.32 1.31
N PRO A 60 -4.53 -23.12 2.14
CA PRO A 60 -3.09 -23.01 2.31
C PRO A 60 -2.35 -23.17 0.98
N ASN A 61 -1.56 -22.17 0.59
CA ASN A 61 -0.74 -22.19 -0.62
C ASN A 61 0.48 -21.29 -0.41
N LYS A 62 1.60 -21.91 -0.03
CA LYS A 62 2.81 -21.18 0.34
C LYS A 62 3.48 -20.57 -0.88
N GLU A 63 3.50 -21.30 -2.00
CA GLU A 63 4.16 -20.91 -3.24
C GLU A 63 3.46 -19.69 -3.85
N GLY A 64 2.12 -19.68 -3.86
CA GLY A 64 1.32 -18.54 -4.29
C GLY A 64 1.53 -17.32 -3.41
N LEU A 65 1.61 -17.51 -2.09
CA LEU A 65 1.91 -16.42 -1.17
C LEU A 65 3.29 -15.82 -1.43
N ILE A 66 4.32 -16.67 -1.61
CA ILE A 66 5.69 -16.23 -1.88
C ILE A 66 5.76 -15.43 -3.18
N ARG A 67 5.14 -15.92 -4.27
CA ARG A 67 5.08 -15.18 -5.54
C ARG A 67 4.35 -13.85 -5.41
N GLY A 68 3.32 -13.81 -4.57
CA GLY A 68 2.54 -12.59 -4.28
C GLY A 68 3.34 -11.44 -3.68
N PHE A 69 4.42 -11.72 -2.95
CA PHE A 69 5.22 -10.67 -2.32
C PHE A 69 5.84 -9.71 -3.32
N ALA A 70 6.10 -10.12 -4.57
CA ALA A 70 6.59 -9.22 -5.62
C ALA A 70 5.68 -8.00 -5.82
N ASN A 71 4.36 -8.16 -5.64
CA ASN A 71 3.43 -7.02 -5.67
C ASN A 71 3.63 -6.08 -4.47
N LEU A 72 3.75 -6.63 -3.26
CA LEU A 72 3.96 -5.84 -2.05
C LEU A 72 5.31 -5.11 -2.07
N ASP A 73 6.37 -5.78 -2.51
CA ASP A 73 7.70 -5.19 -2.68
C ASP A 73 7.62 -3.98 -3.61
N LYS A 74 6.85 -4.08 -4.71
CA LYS A 74 6.69 -2.96 -5.61
C LYS A 74 5.98 -1.77 -4.97
N HIS A 75 4.95 -2.02 -4.16
CA HIS A 75 4.29 -0.95 -3.40
C HIS A 75 5.25 -0.31 -2.38
N ILE A 76 6.09 -1.09 -1.71
CA ILE A 76 7.12 -0.57 -0.78
C ILE A 76 8.14 0.32 -1.51
N GLU A 77 8.65 -0.10 -2.67
CA GLU A 77 9.54 0.71 -3.51
C GLU A 77 8.91 2.05 -3.91
N ASN A 78 7.66 2.01 -4.36
CA ASN A 78 6.92 3.21 -4.78
C ASN A 78 6.72 4.18 -3.60
N MET A 79 6.48 3.66 -2.39
CA MET A 79 6.35 4.49 -1.19
C MET A 79 7.67 5.13 -0.80
N LYS A 80 8.79 4.40 -0.85
CA LYS A 80 10.12 4.98 -0.59
C LYS A 80 10.45 6.11 -1.56
N THR A 81 10.06 5.99 -2.83
CA THR A 81 10.32 7.01 -3.86
C THR A 81 9.40 8.22 -3.72
N SER A 82 8.12 8.00 -3.40
CA SER A 82 7.12 9.08 -3.33
C SER A 82 7.19 9.86 -2.01
N ALA A 83 7.56 9.21 -0.91
CA ALA A 83 7.65 9.85 0.41
C ALA A 83 8.97 10.61 0.64
N SER A 84 9.99 10.39 -0.19
CA SER A 84 11.29 11.08 -0.14
C SER A 84 11.37 12.34 -1.00
N ARG A 85 10.27 12.70 -1.68
CA ARG A 85 10.12 13.92 -2.49
C ARG A 85 9.24 14.93 -1.78
#